data_AF-A0A5R9B8F9-F1
#
_entry.id   AF-A0A5R9B8F9-F1
#
_cell.length_a   1.000
_cell.length_b   1.000
_cell.length_c   1.000
_cell.angle_alpha   90.00
_cell.angle_beta   90.00
_cell.angle_gamma   90.00
#
_symmetry.space_group_name_H-M   'P 1'
#
loop_
_entity.id
_entity.type
_entity.pdbx_description
1 polymer ?
#
loop_
_entity_poly.entity_id
_entity_poly.type
_entity_poly.pdbx_seq_one_letter_code
_entity_poly.pdbx_strand_id
1 'polypeptide(L)'
;MKTLKKVILPVTASALLLGACGNSATDSKEDTIISSKAGDVKVEDVMNKIGDEQIANSSFSILLNKLLADKYKDEVNTKDIDKEVEKEQKQYGGKDQFESMLKQQKMSLGDYKEQKKLQAYQKELLNDKVDISDKEIKEDTKKGSHILIKVKENKDDKEGLSDKDAKAKAEKIQKQVEKDPDKFDEIAKKESMDKSSAKKDGSLGYVIKGQMEDKFEKALFKLKEGSISDVVKTDYGYHIIKADKQDDFDKEKGKLKSQLIQSKVQKEPKLLTDAYKELLDEYKVDYKDRDIKKAIEDSILDPEKIKQQQQQQQQQQMMQQSGAGMSTGQ
;
A
#
# COMPACT_ATOMS: atom_id res chain seq x y z
N MET A 1 -22.60 -64.66 -36.65
CA MET A 1 -22.64 -65.35 -35.34
C MET A 1 -22.11 -64.40 -34.26
N LYS A 2 -22.88 -64.29 -33.18
CA LYS A 2 -22.51 -63.91 -31.80
C LYS A 2 -21.80 -62.57 -31.53
N THR A 3 -22.65 -61.63 -31.10
CA THR A 3 -22.48 -60.67 -30.00
C THR A 3 -21.54 -61.10 -28.87
N LEU A 4 -20.80 -60.15 -28.30
CA LEU A 4 -20.59 -60.04 -26.85
C LEU A 4 -20.51 -58.56 -26.44
N LYS A 5 -21.55 -58.14 -25.71
CA LYS A 5 -21.60 -56.94 -24.87
C LYS A 5 -20.73 -57.16 -23.61
N LYS A 6 -20.45 -56.02 -22.93
CA LYS A 6 -20.19 -55.82 -21.48
C LYS A 6 -18.73 -55.43 -21.18
N VAL A 7 -18.42 -54.49 -20.29
CA VAL A 7 -19.21 -53.69 -19.35
C VAL A 7 -18.33 -52.51 -18.91
N ILE A 8 -18.96 -51.35 -18.70
CA ILE A 8 -18.40 -50.19 -18.01
C ILE A 8 -18.16 -50.60 -16.55
N LEU A 9 -16.91 -50.57 -16.07
CA LEU A 9 -16.61 -50.71 -14.65
C LEU A 9 -16.50 -49.31 -14.01
N PRO A 10 -17.07 -49.13 -12.80
CA PRO A 10 -17.34 -47.82 -12.23
C PRO A 10 -16.11 -47.21 -11.55
N VAL A 11 -16.07 -45.88 -11.57
CA VAL A 11 -15.37 -45.07 -10.57
C VAL A 11 -15.82 -45.54 -9.20
N THR A 12 -14.90 -46.09 -8.41
CA THR A 12 -15.07 -46.15 -6.96
C THR A 12 -14.03 -45.22 -6.34
N ALA A 13 -14.54 -44.07 -5.93
CA ALA A 13 -13.96 -43.26 -4.89
C ALA A 13 -13.90 -44.07 -3.58
N SER A 14 -13.08 -43.58 -2.65
CA SER A 14 -13.00 -43.95 -1.24
C SER A 14 -12.11 -45.13 -0.89
N ALA A 15 -10.83 -44.84 -0.63
CA ALA A 15 -10.12 -45.45 0.48
C ALA A 15 -9.94 -44.39 1.57
N LEU A 16 -11.02 -44.17 2.35
CA LEU A 16 -10.92 -43.68 3.72
C LEU A 16 -10.18 -44.77 4.51
N LEU A 17 -8.89 -44.57 4.78
CA LEU A 17 -8.22 -45.30 5.85
C LEU A 17 -8.37 -44.49 7.14
N LEU A 18 -9.42 -44.82 7.88
CA LEU A 18 -9.59 -44.42 9.27
C LEU A 18 -8.52 -45.10 10.12
N GLY A 19 -7.76 -44.23 10.80
CA GLY A 19 -7.05 -44.41 12.07
C GLY A 19 -6.79 -45.81 12.60
N ALA A 20 -5.51 -46.18 12.58
CA ALA A 20 -4.95 -46.99 13.67
C ALA A 20 -4.39 -46.02 14.72
N CYS A 21 -4.98 -46.04 15.92
CA CYS A 21 -4.44 -45.38 17.10
C CYS A 21 -3.05 -45.93 17.40
N GLY A 22 -2.03 -45.09 17.28
CA GLY A 22 -0.65 -45.37 17.67
C GLY A 22 0.04 -44.05 17.96
N ASN A 23 0.53 -43.89 19.18
CA ASN A 23 1.12 -42.67 19.72
C ASN A 23 2.53 -42.42 19.14
N SER A 24 2.57 -42.10 17.85
CA SER A 24 3.70 -41.52 17.14
C SER A 24 3.13 -40.41 16.27
N ALA A 25 3.53 -39.16 16.52
CA ALA A 25 3.29 -38.08 15.57
C ALA A 25 3.92 -38.52 14.25
N THR A 26 3.10 -39.03 13.32
CA THR A 26 3.51 -39.24 11.95
C THR A 26 3.90 -37.86 11.45
N ASP A 27 5.16 -37.70 11.07
CA ASP A 27 5.64 -36.47 10.48
C ASP A 27 4.71 -36.16 9.30
N SER A 28 3.87 -35.13 9.42
CA SER A 28 2.80 -34.83 8.44
C SER A 28 3.37 -34.52 7.04
N LYS A 29 4.70 -34.40 6.94
CA LYS A 29 5.48 -34.32 5.72
C LYS A 29 5.40 -35.61 4.87
N GLU A 30 5.22 -36.77 5.49
CA GLU A 30 5.16 -38.04 4.76
C GLU A 30 3.76 -38.40 4.22
N ASP A 31 2.74 -37.62 4.57
CA ASP A 31 1.36 -37.90 4.17
C ASP A 31 1.22 -37.87 2.64
N THR A 32 0.66 -38.94 2.08
CA THR A 32 0.37 -39.05 0.64
C THR A 32 -0.79 -38.14 0.27
N ILE A 33 -0.55 -37.16 -0.60
CA ILE A 33 -1.58 -36.27 -1.16
C ILE A 33 -2.24 -36.90 -2.38
N ILE A 34 -1.44 -37.51 -3.26
CA ILE A 34 -1.90 -38.14 -4.50
C ILE A 34 -1.22 -39.50 -4.61
N SER A 35 -2.00 -40.56 -4.79
CA SER A 35 -1.47 -41.89 -5.08
C SER A 35 -1.77 -42.28 -6.52
N SER A 36 -0.79 -42.90 -7.18
CA SER A 36 -0.94 -43.40 -8.55
C SER A 36 -0.11 -44.66 -8.77
N LYS A 37 -0.35 -45.34 -9.90
CA LYS A 37 0.49 -46.48 -10.31
C LYS A 37 1.94 -46.10 -10.60
N ALA A 38 2.22 -44.81 -10.82
CA ALA A 38 3.56 -44.30 -11.09
C ALA A 38 4.30 -43.88 -9.80
N GLY A 39 3.66 -43.97 -8.64
CA GLY A 39 4.18 -43.52 -7.35
C GLY A 39 3.23 -42.55 -6.65
N ASP A 40 3.56 -42.29 -5.40
CA ASP A 40 2.85 -41.36 -4.53
C ASP A 40 3.52 -39.99 -4.56
N VAL A 41 2.71 -38.94 -4.46
CA VAL A 41 3.14 -37.57 -4.20
C VAL A 41 2.82 -37.27 -2.74
N LYS A 42 3.85 -37.01 -1.95
CA LYS A 42 3.76 -36.69 -0.52
C LYS A 42 3.68 -35.18 -0.28
N VAL A 43 3.30 -34.79 0.94
CA VAL A 43 3.36 -33.39 1.39
C VAL A 43 4.77 -32.82 1.24
N GLU A 44 5.80 -33.57 1.59
CA GLU A 44 7.20 -33.15 1.44
C GLU A 44 7.60 -32.87 -0.02
N ASP A 45 7.13 -33.67 -0.98
CA ASP A 45 7.41 -33.44 -2.41
C ASP A 45 6.86 -32.09 -2.88
N VAL A 46 5.66 -31.75 -2.40
CA VAL A 46 5.03 -30.46 -2.69
C VAL A 46 5.75 -29.33 -1.98
N MET A 47 6.13 -29.50 -0.71
CA MET A 47 6.88 -28.50 0.04
C MET A 47 8.23 -28.20 -0.63
N ASN A 48 8.98 -29.24 -1.00
CA ASN A 48 10.25 -29.11 -1.72
C ASN A 48 10.07 -28.42 -3.08
N LYS A 49 8.94 -28.67 -3.77
CA LYS A 49 8.64 -28.03 -5.05
C LYS A 49 8.28 -26.54 -4.91
N ILE A 50 7.58 -26.18 -3.84
CA ILE A 50 7.19 -24.79 -3.52
C ILE A 50 8.41 -23.99 -3.02
N GLY A 51 9.27 -24.63 -2.23
CA GLY A 51 10.48 -24.06 -1.66
C GLY A 51 10.24 -23.29 -0.35
N ASP A 52 11.29 -23.23 0.46
CA ASP A 52 11.23 -22.71 1.83
C ASP A 52 10.78 -21.25 1.91
N GLU A 53 11.19 -20.40 0.96
CA GLU A 53 10.84 -18.98 0.95
C GLU A 53 9.33 -18.77 0.80
N GLN A 54 8.68 -19.49 -0.11
CA GLN A 54 7.23 -19.34 -0.31
C GLN A 54 6.46 -19.94 0.87
N ILE A 55 6.92 -21.07 1.42
CA ILE A 55 6.34 -21.66 2.63
C ILE A 55 6.48 -20.70 3.82
N ALA A 56 7.66 -20.10 3.99
CA ALA A 56 7.94 -19.11 5.03
C ALA A 56 7.04 -17.88 4.90
N ASN A 57 6.92 -17.31 3.69
CA ASN A 57 6.04 -16.16 3.43
C ASN A 57 4.58 -16.48 3.77
N SER A 58 4.05 -17.61 3.31
CA SER A 58 2.68 -18.02 3.63
C SER A 58 2.48 -18.30 5.12
N SER A 59 3.40 -19.03 5.74
CA SER A 59 3.32 -19.41 7.16
C SER A 59 3.42 -18.18 8.06
N PHE A 60 4.35 -17.27 7.76
CA PHE A 60 4.51 -16.03 8.52
C PHE A 60 3.32 -15.10 8.33
N SER A 61 2.78 -14.96 7.12
CA SER A 61 1.55 -14.17 6.88
C SER A 61 0.37 -14.68 7.72
N ILE A 62 0.17 -16.00 7.75
CA ILE A 62 -0.87 -16.64 8.57
C ILE A 62 -0.62 -16.41 10.07
N LEU A 63 0.61 -16.62 10.53
CA LEU A 63 1.00 -16.38 11.92
C LEU A 63 0.75 -14.91 12.30
N LEU A 64 1.32 -13.98 11.53
CA LEU A 64 1.21 -12.55 11.77
C LEU A 64 -0.25 -12.11 11.84
N ASN A 65 -1.11 -12.57 10.92
CA ASN A 65 -2.53 -12.26 10.98
C ASN A 65 -3.19 -12.77 12.27
N LYS A 66 -2.84 -13.98 12.73
CA LYS A 66 -3.36 -14.52 14.00
C LYS A 66 -2.90 -13.69 15.20
N LEU A 67 -1.61 -13.36 15.29
CA LEU A 67 -1.06 -12.59 16.41
C LEU A 67 -1.68 -11.18 16.45
N LEU A 68 -1.74 -10.53 15.30
CA LEU A 68 -2.30 -9.20 15.16
C LEU A 68 -3.80 -9.15 15.43
N ALA A 69 -4.57 -10.13 14.93
CA ALA A 69 -5.99 -10.22 15.23
C ALA A 69 -6.23 -10.51 16.71
N ASP A 70 -5.43 -11.38 17.34
CA ASP A 70 -5.57 -11.63 18.77
C ASP A 70 -5.31 -10.37 19.61
N LYS A 71 -4.29 -9.59 19.24
CA LYS A 71 -3.92 -8.36 19.94
C LYS A 71 -4.84 -7.16 19.67
N TYR A 72 -5.34 -7.00 18.44
CA TYR A 72 -5.97 -5.74 17.99
C TYR A 72 -7.43 -5.87 17.48
N LYS A 73 -8.07 -7.03 17.61
CA LYS A 73 -9.46 -7.26 17.13
C LYS A 73 -10.49 -6.31 17.75
N ASP A 74 -10.25 -5.83 18.97
CA ASP A 74 -11.20 -4.99 19.71
C ASP A 74 -11.02 -3.50 19.39
N GLU A 75 -9.85 -3.14 18.86
CA GLU A 75 -9.43 -1.80 18.44
C GLU A 75 -9.82 -1.51 16.99
N VAL A 76 -9.87 -2.54 16.14
CA VAL A 76 -10.18 -2.39 14.71
C VAL A 76 -11.65 -2.70 14.42
N ASN A 77 -12.39 -1.68 13.98
CA ASN A 77 -13.76 -1.84 13.52
C ASN A 77 -13.85 -2.49 12.13
N THR A 78 -13.97 -3.81 12.10
CA THR A 78 -14.12 -4.58 10.87
C THR A 78 -15.35 -4.19 10.03
N LYS A 79 -16.40 -3.65 10.63
CA LYS A 79 -17.58 -3.16 9.89
C LYS A 79 -17.29 -1.92 9.05
N ASP A 80 -16.36 -1.08 9.50
CA ASP A 80 -15.99 0.11 8.72
C ASP A 80 -15.11 -0.29 7.52
N ILE A 81 -14.29 -1.34 7.67
CA ILE A 81 -13.56 -1.97 6.56
C ILE A 81 -14.55 -2.51 5.52
N ASP A 82 -15.59 -3.23 5.93
CA ASP A 82 -16.61 -3.74 4.99
C ASP A 82 -17.27 -2.60 4.20
N LYS A 83 -17.63 -1.50 4.86
CA LYS A 83 -18.20 -0.31 4.19
C LYS A 83 -17.20 0.36 3.24
N GLU A 84 -15.92 0.37 3.58
CA GLU A 84 -14.86 0.91 2.73
C GLU A 84 -14.72 0.07 1.46
N VAL A 85 -14.66 -1.26 1.60
CA VAL A 85 -14.62 -2.18 0.45
C VAL A 85 -15.85 -2.01 -0.44
N GLU A 86 -17.05 -1.83 0.14
CA GLU A 86 -18.26 -1.54 -0.66
C GLU A 86 -18.18 -0.21 -1.42
N LYS A 87 -17.56 0.82 -0.85
CA LYS A 87 -17.33 2.09 -1.54
C LYS A 87 -16.33 1.93 -2.68
N GLU A 88 -15.24 1.20 -2.44
CA GLU A 88 -14.23 0.90 -3.47
C GLU A 88 -14.86 0.11 -4.63
N GLN A 89 -15.68 -0.90 -4.32
CA GLN A 89 -16.44 -1.65 -5.32
C GLN A 89 -17.29 -0.70 -6.18
N LYS A 90 -18.03 0.25 -5.57
CA LYS A 90 -18.83 1.23 -6.32
C LYS A 90 -17.96 2.16 -7.18
N GLN A 91 -16.83 2.63 -6.66
CA GLN A 91 -15.89 3.48 -7.39
C GLN A 91 -15.23 2.77 -8.57
N TYR A 92 -15.02 1.46 -8.46
CA TYR A 92 -14.42 0.62 -9.50
C TYR A 92 -15.44 0.16 -10.58
N GLY A 93 -16.71 0.55 -10.48
CA GLY A 93 -17.76 0.18 -11.45
C GLY A 93 -18.69 -0.96 -10.99
N GLY A 94 -18.69 -1.28 -9.70
CA GLY A 94 -19.56 -2.27 -9.08
C GLY A 94 -18.81 -3.54 -8.65
N LYS A 95 -19.51 -4.39 -7.88
CA LYS A 95 -18.97 -5.63 -7.31
C LYS A 95 -18.39 -6.57 -8.37
N ASP A 96 -19.08 -6.77 -9.49
CA ASP A 96 -18.65 -7.73 -10.52
C ASP A 96 -17.36 -7.31 -11.22
N GLN A 97 -17.21 -6.02 -11.51
CA GLN A 97 -15.98 -5.46 -12.09
C GLN A 97 -14.82 -5.54 -11.10
N PHE A 98 -15.10 -5.24 -9.84
CA PHE A 98 -14.11 -5.34 -8.77
C PHE A 98 -13.64 -6.78 -8.56
N GLU A 99 -14.56 -7.75 -8.48
CA GLU A 99 -14.21 -9.17 -8.36
C GLU A 99 -13.48 -9.70 -9.58
N SER A 100 -13.80 -9.20 -10.78
CA SER A 100 -13.06 -9.55 -12.02
C SER A 100 -11.62 -9.05 -11.97
N MET A 101 -11.39 -7.83 -11.46
CA MET A 101 -10.06 -7.29 -11.22
C MET A 101 -9.30 -8.12 -10.17
N LEU A 102 -9.94 -8.47 -9.05
CA LEU A 102 -9.31 -9.32 -8.03
C LEU A 102 -8.94 -10.70 -8.59
N LYS A 103 -9.81 -11.31 -9.41
CA LYS A 103 -9.50 -12.58 -10.09
C LYS A 103 -8.29 -12.48 -11.01
N GLN A 104 -8.10 -11.35 -11.71
CA GLN A 104 -6.90 -11.11 -12.51
C GLN A 104 -5.63 -11.06 -11.62
N GLN A 105 -5.76 -10.57 -10.40
CA GLN A 105 -4.71 -10.60 -9.37
C GLN A 105 -4.65 -11.94 -8.61
N LYS A 106 -5.44 -12.95 -9.01
CA LYS A 106 -5.57 -14.25 -8.35
C LYS A 106 -6.03 -14.17 -6.88
N MET A 107 -6.84 -13.17 -6.58
CA MET A 107 -7.36 -12.87 -5.24
C MET A 107 -8.89 -13.01 -5.22
N SER A 108 -9.45 -13.51 -4.12
CA SER A 108 -10.90 -13.46 -3.88
C SER A 108 -11.29 -12.18 -3.12
N LEU A 109 -12.59 -11.83 -3.14
CA LEU A 109 -13.09 -10.73 -2.30
C LEU A 109 -12.89 -11.00 -0.80
N GLY A 110 -12.91 -12.26 -0.38
CA GLY A 110 -12.61 -12.66 0.99
C GLY A 110 -11.16 -12.36 1.36
N ASP A 111 -10.22 -12.76 0.50
CA ASP A 111 -8.79 -12.51 0.69
C ASP A 111 -8.49 -11.01 0.73
N TYR A 112 -9.15 -10.22 -0.12
CA TYR A 112 -9.01 -8.76 -0.12
C TYR A 112 -9.45 -8.14 1.20
N LYS A 113 -10.57 -8.60 1.76
CA LYS A 113 -11.04 -8.15 3.09
C LYS A 113 -10.08 -8.53 4.20
N GLU A 114 -9.56 -9.76 4.18
CA GLU A 114 -8.54 -10.20 5.15
C GLU A 114 -7.26 -9.37 5.03
N GLN A 115 -6.83 -9.03 3.80
CA GLN A 115 -5.70 -8.13 3.57
C GLN A 115 -5.95 -6.73 4.17
N LYS A 116 -7.15 -6.17 4.00
CA LYS A 116 -7.52 -4.87 4.59
C LYS A 116 -7.53 -4.92 6.12
N LYS A 117 -8.01 -6.01 6.73
CA LYS A 117 -7.94 -6.22 8.19
C LYS A 117 -6.50 -6.29 8.66
N LEU A 118 -5.67 -7.08 7.99
CA LEU A 118 -4.25 -7.19 8.30
C LEU A 118 -3.54 -5.83 8.25
N GLN A 119 -3.83 -5.01 7.23
CA GLN A 119 -3.31 -3.64 7.13
C GLN A 119 -3.77 -2.76 8.30
N ALA A 120 -5.02 -2.86 8.71
CA ALA A 120 -5.54 -2.12 9.86
C ALA A 120 -4.85 -2.55 11.16
N TYR A 121 -4.67 -3.85 11.40
CA TYR A 121 -3.96 -4.33 12.58
C TYR A 121 -2.47 -3.96 12.57
N GLN A 122 -1.79 -4.03 11.42
CA GLN A 122 -0.41 -3.56 11.28
C GLN A 122 -0.28 -2.07 11.60
N LYS A 123 -1.25 -1.26 11.19
CA LYS A 123 -1.30 0.16 11.54
C LYS A 123 -1.41 0.35 13.06
N GLU A 124 -2.25 -0.42 13.74
CA GLU A 124 -2.35 -0.35 15.21
C GLU A 124 -1.07 -0.82 15.91
N LEU A 125 -0.44 -1.91 15.43
CA LEU A 125 0.88 -2.32 15.90
C LEU A 125 1.91 -1.20 15.79
N LEU A 126 1.98 -0.55 14.63
CA LEU A 126 2.94 0.53 14.43
C LEU A 126 2.59 1.77 15.27
N ASN A 127 1.31 2.07 15.49
CA ASN A 127 0.89 3.16 16.36
C ASN A 127 1.26 2.92 17.84
N ASP A 128 1.24 1.65 18.28
CA ASP A 128 1.65 1.19 19.62
C ASP A 128 3.18 1.19 19.78
N LYS A 129 3.91 0.72 18.77
CA LYS A 129 5.36 0.48 18.85
C LYS A 129 6.23 1.67 18.41
N VAL A 130 5.71 2.56 17.57
CA VAL A 130 6.46 3.72 17.07
C VAL A 130 5.98 4.97 17.79
N ASP A 131 6.84 5.51 18.66
CA ASP A 131 6.58 6.77 19.34
C ASP A 131 6.78 7.95 18.39
N ILE A 132 5.79 8.84 18.39
CA ILE A 132 5.77 10.08 17.61
C ILE A 132 5.11 11.13 18.48
N SER A 133 5.88 12.17 18.81
CA SER A 133 5.41 13.26 19.66
C SER A 133 4.48 14.21 18.92
N ASP A 134 3.58 14.88 19.64
CA ASP A 134 2.73 15.95 19.10
C ASP A 134 3.53 17.05 18.39
N LYS A 135 4.70 17.38 18.96
CA LYS A 135 5.61 18.35 18.40
C LYS A 135 6.11 17.91 17.03
N GLU A 136 6.52 16.65 16.93
CA GLU A 136 6.97 16.07 15.68
C GLU A 136 5.86 16.03 14.62
N ILE A 137 4.63 15.67 14.99
CA ILE A 137 3.48 15.74 14.07
C ILE A 137 3.30 17.19 13.57
N LYS A 138 3.39 18.20 14.44
CA LYS A 138 3.27 19.62 14.04
C LYS A 138 4.43 20.10 13.18
N GLU A 139 5.64 19.60 13.41
CA GLU A 139 6.84 20.02 12.68
C GLU A 139 6.96 19.36 11.30
N ASP A 140 6.52 18.11 11.18
CA ASP A 140 6.63 17.31 9.96
C ASP A 140 5.32 17.20 9.17
N THR A 141 4.26 17.89 9.60
CA THR A 141 3.04 18.05 8.81
C THR A 141 2.66 19.52 8.66
N LYS A 142 2.12 19.87 7.48
CA LYS A 142 1.62 21.22 7.23
C LYS A 142 0.44 21.21 6.29
N LYS A 143 -0.64 21.89 6.68
CA LYS A 143 -1.79 22.07 5.80
C LYS A 143 -1.48 23.11 4.73
N GLY A 144 -1.78 22.80 3.49
CA GLY A 144 -1.51 23.72 2.39
C GLY A 144 -2.39 23.54 1.18
N SER A 145 -2.38 24.58 0.37
CA SER A 145 -3.06 24.66 -0.91
C SER A 145 -2.08 25.16 -1.96
N HIS A 146 -2.30 24.83 -3.22
CA HIS A 146 -1.45 25.30 -4.30
C HIS A 146 -2.19 25.58 -5.61
N ILE A 147 -1.54 26.37 -6.45
CA ILE A 147 -1.90 26.59 -7.85
C ILE A 147 -0.69 26.14 -8.67
N LEU A 148 -0.89 25.15 -9.54
CA LEU A 148 0.15 24.67 -10.46
C LEU A 148 -0.09 25.23 -11.85
N ILE A 149 0.93 25.85 -12.44
CA ILE A 149 1.00 26.14 -13.88
C ILE A 149 2.05 25.22 -14.49
N LYS A 150 1.60 24.20 -15.21
CA LYS A 150 2.45 23.18 -15.81
C LYS A 150 3.35 23.77 -16.90
N VAL A 151 4.58 23.28 -16.95
CA VAL A 151 5.48 23.50 -18.09
C VAL A 151 5.44 22.27 -18.98
N LYS A 152 5.54 22.48 -20.30
CA LYS A 152 5.58 21.38 -21.27
C LYS A 152 6.71 20.41 -20.96
N GLU A 153 6.39 19.13 -20.84
CA GLU A 153 7.39 18.06 -20.71
C GLU A 153 8.18 17.86 -22.01
N ASN A 154 7.51 18.02 -23.16
CA ASN A 154 8.10 17.99 -24.49
C ASN A 154 7.29 18.84 -25.49
N LYS A 155 7.69 18.87 -26.76
CA LYS A 155 7.02 19.71 -27.79
C LYS A 155 5.56 19.32 -28.05
N ASP A 156 5.20 18.06 -27.79
CA ASP A 156 3.89 17.49 -28.08
C ASP A 156 2.93 17.53 -26.88
N ASP A 157 3.44 17.90 -25.69
CA ASP A 157 2.61 18.16 -24.52
C ASP A 157 1.70 19.38 -24.78
N LYS A 158 0.40 19.09 -24.89
CA LYS A 158 -0.66 20.09 -25.09
C LYS A 158 -1.23 20.62 -23.78
N GLU A 159 -0.93 20.00 -22.64
CA GLU A 159 -1.43 20.42 -21.32
C GLU A 159 -0.53 21.50 -20.69
N GLY A 160 0.78 21.49 -20.97
CA GLY A 160 1.74 22.47 -20.45
C GLY A 160 1.88 23.77 -21.25
N LEU A 161 2.38 24.82 -20.60
CA LEU A 161 2.82 26.07 -21.25
C LEU A 161 4.32 26.04 -21.53
N SER A 162 4.80 26.93 -22.40
CA SER A 162 6.24 27.18 -22.50
C SER A 162 6.76 27.65 -21.13
N ASP A 163 8.03 27.38 -20.79
CA ASP A 163 8.56 27.77 -19.48
C ASP A 163 8.40 29.27 -19.21
N LYS A 164 8.62 30.11 -20.23
CA LYS A 164 8.44 31.57 -20.17
C LYS A 164 6.98 31.95 -19.91
N ASP A 165 6.03 31.35 -20.62
CA ASP A 165 4.61 31.67 -20.48
C ASP A 165 4.04 31.16 -19.16
N ALA A 166 4.48 29.97 -18.72
CA ALA A 166 4.12 29.39 -17.43
C ALA A 166 4.59 30.30 -16.29
N LYS A 167 5.84 30.76 -16.35
CA LYS A 167 6.40 31.70 -15.37
C LYS A 167 5.60 33.01 -15.33
N ALA A 168 5.39 33.63 -16.49
CA ALA A 168 4.65 34.88 -16.59
C ALA A 168 3.21 34.75 -16.06
N LYS A 169 2.54 33.62 -16.36
CA LYS A 169 1.20 33.33 -15.83
C LYS A 169 1.23 33.13 -14.31
N ALA A 170 2.19 32.35 -13.79
CA ALA A 170 2.33 32.12 -12.35
C ALA A 170 2.62 33.42 -11.59
N GLU A 171 3.52 34.29 -12.09
CA GLU A 171 3.80 35.60 -11.49
C GLU A 171 2.57 36.52 -11.51
N LYS A 172 1.76 36.48 -12.58
CA LYS A 172 0.51 37.23 -12.65
C LYS A 172 -0.52 36.73 -11.63
N ILE A 173 -0.59 35.42 -11.41
CA ILE A 173 -1.48 34.80 -10.42
C ILE A 173 -1.00 35.12 -9.00
N GLN A 174 0.29 34.96 -8.73
CA GLN A 174 0.90 35.28 -7.43
C GLN A 174 0.56 36.72 -7.02
N LYS A 175 0.70 37.69 -7.93
CA LYS A 175 0.35 39.10 -7.66
C LYS A 175 -1.14 39.33 -7.39
N GLN A 176 -2.02 38.48 -7.92
CA GLN A 176 -3.45 38.58 -7.65
C GLN A 176 -3.78 38.03 -6.26
N VAL A 177 -3.26 36.85 -5.92
CA VAL A 177 -3.52 36.23 -4.63
C VAL A 177 -2.78 36.93 -3.49
N GLU A 178 -1.66 37.60 -3.74
CA GLU A 178 -0.99 38.43 -2.74
C GLU A 178 -1.78 39.70 -2.40
N LYS A 179 -2.47 40.28 -3.40
CA LYS A 179 -3.34 41.45 -3.19
C LYS A 179 -4.64 41.10 -2.48
N ASP A 180 -5.15 39.89 -2.71
CA ASP A 180 -6.42 39.42 -2.18
C ASP A 180 -6.32 37.90 -1.87
N PRO A 181 -5.76 37.52 -0.70
CA PRO A 181 -5.54 36.13 -0.33
C PRO A 181 -6.81 35.29 -0.22
N ASP A 182 -7.97 35.94 0.00
CA ASP A 182 -9.26 35.28 0.12
C ASP A 182 -9.74 34.74 -1.24
N LYS A 183 -9.19 35.24 -2.35
CA LYS A 183 -9.45 34.72 -3.72
C LYS A 183 -8.59 33.53 -4.10
N PHE A 184 -7.66 33.10 -3.25
CA PHE A 184 -6.76 31.99 -3.57
C PHE A 184 -7.53 30.76 -4.07
N ASP A 185 -8.58 30.39 -3.35
CA ASP A 185 -9.39 29.21 -3.57
C ASP A 185 -10.15 29.27 -4.92
N GLU A 186 -10.75 30.42 -5.25
CA GLU A 186 -11.39 30.69 -6.53
C GLU A 186 -10.39 30.63 -7.69
N ILE A 187 -9.23 31.27 -7.52
CA ILE A 187 -8.19 31.33 -8.54
C ILE A 187 -7.57 29.94 -8.73
N ALA A 188 -7.37 29.17 -7.67
CA ALA A 188 -6.87 27.80 -7.74
C ALA A 188 -7.81 26.91 -8.55
N LYS A 189 -9.11 26.98 -8.26
CA LYS A 189 -10.14 26.22 -8.99
C LYS A 189 -10.18 26.54 -10.48
N LYS A 190 -9.97 27.81 -10.83
CA LYS A 190 -10.06 28.30 -12.21
C LYS A 190 -8.77 28.11 -13.00
N GLU A 191 -7.62 28.36 -12.38
CA GLU A 191 -6.34 28.54 -13.08
C GLU A 191 -5.35 27.40 -12.84
N SER A 192 -5.51 26.59 -11.78
CA SER A 192 -4.60 25.49 -11.50
C SER A 192 -4.74 24.37 -12.55
N MET A 193 -3.60 23.93 -13.07
CA MET A 193 -3.45 22.82 -14.00
C MET A 193 -3.28 21.48 -13.28
N ASP A 194 -3.21 21.47 -11.94
CA ASP A 194 -3.49 20.27 -11.16
C ASP A 194 -5.01 20.10 -10.98
N LYS A 195 -5.61 19.28 -11.84
CA LYS A 195 -7.05 19.02 -11.85
C LYS A 195 -7.56 18.36 -10.56
N SER A 196 -6.69 17.69 -9.80
CA SER A 196 -7.08 16.99 -8.56
C SER A 196 -7.29 17.98 -7.42
N SER A 197 -6.30 18.86 -7.18
CA SER A 197 -6.39 19.91 -6.17
C SER A 197 -7.32 21.05 -6.59
N ALA A 198 -7.38 21.42 -7.88
CA ALA A 198 -8.27 22.46 -8.38
C ALA A 198 -9.76 22.19 -8.04
N LYS A 199 -10.19 20.92 -8.12
CA LYS A 199 -11.55 20.51 -7.74
C LYS A 199 -11.84 20.65 -6.24
N LYS A 200 -10.80 20.77 -5.43
CA LYS A 200 -10.82 20.98 -3.98
C LYS A 200 -10.31 22.38 -3.62
N ASP A 201 -10.56 23.33 -4.53
CA ASP A 201 -10.20 24.74 -4.39
C ASP A 201 -8.69 24.98 -4.12
N GLY A 202 -7.85 24.11 -4.69
CA GLY A 202 -6.39 24.12 -4.54
C GLY A 202 -5.85 23.32 -3.36
N SER A 203 -6.72 22.75 -2.51
CA SER A 203 -6.31 22.10 -1.27
C SER A 203 -5.54 20.79 -1.49
N LEU A 204 -4.43 20.67 -0.78
CA LEU A 204 -3.63 19.43 -0.63
C LEU A 204 -3.95 18.70 0.68
N GLY A 205 -4.69 19.33 1.60
CA GLY A 205 -4.82 18.86 2.97
C GLY A 205 -3.50 18.98 3.74
N TYR A 206 -3.28 18.10 4.71
CA TYR A 206 -2.00 18.02 5.42
C TYR A 206 -0.96 17.31 4.55
N VAL A 207 0.09 18.05 4.21
CA VAL A 207 1.28 17.54 3.56
C VAL A 207 2.23 17.03 4.62
N ILE A 208 2.75 15.82 4.43
CA ILE A 208 3.77 15.22 5.30
C ILE A 208 5.13 15.41 4.67
N LYS A 209 6.12 15.72 5.49
CA LYS A 209 7.49 15.96 5.06
C LYS A 209 8.12 14.75 4.37
N GLY A 210 8.77 14.99 3.24
CA GLY A 210 9.30 14.04 2.29
C GLY A 210 8.26 13.45 1.32
N GLN A 211 7.01 13.92 1.29
CA GLN A 211 6.02 13.50 0.28
C GLN A 211 5.97 14.39 -0.96
N MET A 212 6.55 15.60 -0.90
CA MET A 212 6.55 16.56 -2.00
C MET A 212 7.97 16.77 -2.53
N GLU A 213 8.06 17.34 -3.74
CA GLU A 213 9.36 17.75 -4.30
C GLU A 213 10.05 18.77 -3.37
N ASP A 214 11.36 18.62 -3.19
CA ASP A 214 12.17 19.36 -2.20
C ASP A 214 11.94 20.89 -2.24
N LYS A 215 11.84 21.48 -3.43
CA LYS A 215 11.59 22.93 -3.58
C LYS A 215 10.19 23.34 -3.12
N PHE A 216 9.18 22.54 -3.45
CA PHE A 216 7.80 22.78 -3.03
C PHE A 216 7.69 22.66 -1.50
N GLU A 217 8.22 21.58 -0.95
CA GLU A 217 8.19 21.32 0.48
C GLU A 217 8.89 22.42 1.28
N LYS A 218 10.12 22.78 0.89
CA LYS A 218 10.88 23.86 1.55
C LYS A 218 10.13 25.18 1.55
N ALA A 219 9.40 25.49 0.46
CA ALA A 219 8.58 26.69 0.42
C ALA A 219 7.39 26.58 1.37
N LEU A 220 6.58 25.52 1.29
CA LEU A 220 5.42 25.32 2.17
C LEU A 220 5.77 25.37 3.66
N PHE A 221 6.81 24.63 4.07
CA PHE A 221 7.19 24.53 5.48
C PHE A 221 7.76 25.83 6.04
N LYS A 222 8.34 26.71 5.20
CA LYS A 222 8.81 28.04 5.62
C LYS A 222 7.69 29.08 5.79
N LEU A 223 6.54 28.89 5.17
CA LEU A 223 5.44 29.87 5.24
C LEU A 223 4.86 29.97 6.66
N LYS A 224 4.46 31.17 7.06
CA LYS A 224 3.57 31.32 8.22
C LYS A 224 2.15 30.94 7.81
N GLU A 225 1.34 30.54 8.78
CA GLU A 225 -0.07 30.25 8.55
C GLU A 225 -0.76 31.45 7.86
N GLY A 226 -1.59 31.17 6.86
CA GLY A 226 -2.28 32.15 6.02
C GLY A 226 -1.40 32.85 4.97
N SER A 227 -0.08 32.64 4.98
CA SER A 227 0.83 33.28 4.03
C SER A 227 0.90 32.53 2.70
N ILE A 228 1.22 33.28 1.65
CA ILE A 228 1.40 32.79 0.29
C ILE A 228 2.88 32.91 -0.08
N SER A 229 3.42 31.93 -0.81
CA SER A 229 4.80 31.92 -1.29
C SER A 229 5.02 32.82 -2.49
N ASP A 230 6.29 33.12 -2.75
CA ASP A 230 6.75 33.47 -4.09
C ASP A 230 6.46 32.32 -5.08
N VAL A 231 6.64 32.59 -6.37
CA VAL A 231 6.54 31.56 -7.40
C VAL A 231 7.66 30.53 -7.25
N VAL A 232 7.31 29.26 -7.04
CA VAL A 232 8.23 28.14 -6.84
C VAL A 232 8.32 27.29 -8.10
N LYS A 233 9.51 27.14 -8.68
CA LYS A 233 9.75 26.26 -9.83
C LYS A 233 10.11 24.84 -9.38
N THR A 234 9.41 23.86 -9.93
CA THR A 234 9.59 22.41 -9.75
C THR A 234 9.76 21.72 -11.12
N ASP A 235 9.92 20.40 -11.12
CA ASP A 235 9.93 19.63 -12.37
C ASP A 235 8.55 19.61 -13.05
N TYR A 236 7.47 19.74 -12.27
CA TYR A 236 6.10 19.80 -12.79
C TYR A 236 5.70 21.17 -13.36
N GLY A 237 6.37 22.25 -12.95
CA GLY A 237 6.06 23.60 -13.41
C GLY A 237 6.24 24.66 -12.34
N TYR A 238 5.39 25.69 -12.37
CA TYR A 238 5.44 26.81 -11.44
C TYR A 238 4.28 26.72 -10.44
N HIS A 239 4.61 26.79 -9.16
CA HIS A 239 3.67 26.66 -8.05
C HIS A 239 3.53 27.99 -7.32
N ILE A 240 2.30 28.35 -6.96
CA ILE A 240 2.00 29.35 -5.93
C ILE A 240 1.41 28.57 -4.76
N ILE A 241 2.00 28.71 -3.58
CA ILE A 241 1.70 27.85 -2.42
C ILE A 241 1.15 28.70 -1.29
N LYS A 242 0.10 28.23 -0.64
CA LYS A 242 -0.52 28.85 0.54
C LYS A 242 -0.42 27.88 1.71
N ALA A 243 0.04 28.37 2.86
CA ALA A 243 -0.04 27.63 4.11
C ALA A 243 -1.41 27.88 4.74
N ASP A 244 -2.24 26.85 4.82
CA ASP A 244 -3.60 26.97 5.31
C ASP A 244 -3.65 26.92 6.84
N LYS A 245 -4.77 27.43 7.39
CA LYS A 245 -5.04 27.33 8.82
C LYS A 245 -5.25 25.89 9.26
N GLN A 246 -4.67 25.53 10.39
CA GLN A 246 -4.72 24.17 10.94
C GLN A 246 -5.78 24.02 12.04
N ASP A 247 -6.97 24.61 11.83
CA ASP A 247 -8.07 24.61 12.81
C ASP A 247 -8.59 23.20 13.16
N ASP A 248 -8.31 22.22 12.29
CA ASP A 248 -8.68 20.81 12.46
C ASP A 248 -7.52 19.91 12.90
N PHE A 249 -6.37 20.47 13.30
CA PHE A 249 -5.18 19.70 13.67
C PHE A 249 -5.47 18.65 14.73
N ASP A 250 -6.09 19.05 15.86
CA ASP A 250 -6.35 18.13 16.98
C ASP A 250 -7.30 16.99 16.58
N LYS A 251 -8.21 17.25 15.64
CA LYS A 251 -9.14 16.25 15.09
C LYS A 251 -8.41 15.28 14.15
N GLU A 252 -7.52 15.77 13.30
CA GLU A 252 -6.79 14.94 12.33
C GLU A 252 -5.53 14.30 12.92
N LYS A 253 -5.08 14.72 14.12
CA LYS A 253 -3.83 14.32 14.75
C LYS A 253 -3.57 12.82 14.75
N GLY A 254 -4.56 12.00 15.10
CA GLY A 254 -4.41 10.53 15.11
C GLY A 254 -4.12 9.96 13.72
N LYS A 255 -4.79 10.49 12.70
CA LYS A 255 -4.55 10.12 11.31
C LYS A 255 -3.17 10.62 10.83
N LEU A 256 -2.80 11.85 11.19
CA LEU A 256 -1.47 12.40 10.88
C LEU A 256 -0.35 11.59 11.51
N LYS A 257 -0.52 11.16 12.78
CA LYS A 257 0.40 10.24 13.46
C LYS A 257 0.59 8.98 12.62
N SER A 258 -0.49 8.30 12.26
CA SER A 258 -0.39 7.05 11.49
C SER A 258 0.24 7.24 10.11
N GLN A 259 -0.07 8.34 9.40
CA GLN A 259 0.54 8.62 8.10
C GLN A 259 2.03 8.96 8.23
N LEU A 260 2.44 9.68 9.28
CA LEU A 260 3.84 9.98 9.55
C LEU A 260 4.62 8.72 9.91
N ILE A 261 4.06 7.84 10.75
CA ILE A 261 4.63 6.52 11.04
C ILE A 261 4.81 5.71 9.77
N GLN A 262 3.79 5.67 8.90
CA GLN A 262 3.88 4.97 7.62
C GLN A 262 5.00 5.54 6.73
N SER A 263 5.13 6.87 6.67
CA SER A 263 6.22 7.53 5.92
C SER A 263 7.59 7.18 6.50
N LYS A 264 7.72 7.14 7.83
CA LYS A 264 8.96 6.72 8.49
C LYS A 264 9.29 5.26 8.23
N VAL A 265 8.32 4.35 8.33
CA VAL A 265 8.52 2.93 8.03
C VAL A 265 8.97 2.70 6.58
N GLN A 266 8.48 3.51 5.63
CA GLN A 266 8.97 3.45 4.24
C GLN A 266 10.44 3.87 4.12
N LYS A 267 10.89 4.89 4.88
CA LYS A 267 12.28 5.36 4.88
C LYS A 267 13.20 4.46 5.71
N GLU A 268 12.66 3.89 6.78
CA GLU A 268 13.33 3.09 7.79
C GLU A 268 12.54 1.78 8.04
N PRO A 269 12.64 0.79 7.12
CA PRO A 269 11.93 -0.49 7.25
C PRO A 269 12.22 -1.25 8.54
N LYS A 270 13.34 -0.93 9.21
CA LYS A 270 13.71 -1.48 10.51
C LYS A 270 12.62 -1.26 11.56
N LEU A 271 11.91 -0.12 11.54
CA LEU A 271 10.80 0.14 12.46
C LEU A 271 9.71 -0.93 12.37
N LEU A 272 9.44 -1.43 11.15
CA LEU A 272 8.49 -2.51 10.94
C LEU A 272 9.03 -3.85 11.44
N THR A 273 10.27 -4.17 11.11
CA THR A 273 10.88 -5.45 11.52
C THR A 273 11.05 -5.54 13.04
N ASP A 274 11.39 -4.43 13.70
CA ASP A 274 11.53 -4.37 15.16
C ASP A 274 10.14 -4.54 15.82
N ALA A 275 9.10 -3.87 15.31
CA ALA A 275 7.73 -4.05 15.79
C ALA A 275 7.24 -5.50 15.62
N TYR A 276 7.58 -6.17 14.51
CA TYR A 276 7.28 -7.60 14.33
C TYR A 276 8.07 -8.47 15.29
N LYS A 277 9.37 -8.25 15.47
CA LYS A 277 10.20 -9.04 16.40
C LYS A 277 9.67 -8.94 17.83
N GLU A 278 9.33 -7.73 18.29
CA GLU A 278 8.72 -7.54 19.60
C GLU A 278 7.37 -8.27 19.73
N LEU A 279 6.53 -8.26 18.69
CA LEU A 279 5.27 -9.00 18.69
C LEU A 279 5.51 -10.52 18.78
N LEU A 280 6.49 -11.04 18.04
CA LEU A 280 6.85 -12.46 18.07
C LEU A 280 7.38 -12.88 19.45
N ASP A 281 8.20 -12.02 20.07
CA ASP A 281 8.74 -12.24 21.42
C ASP A 281 7.64 -12.20 22.49
N GLU A 282 6.70 -11.25 22.40
CA GLU A 282 5.54 -11.12 23.28
C GLU A 282 4.68 -12.39 23.28
N TYR A 283 4.46 -12.96 22.09
CA TYR A 283 3.71 -14.21 21.90
C TYR A 283 4.57 -15.47 22.07
N LYS A 284 5.86 -15.33 22.37
CA LYS A 284 6.80 -16.44 22.56
C LYS A 284 6.77 -17.44 21.41
N VAL A 285 6.83 -16.93 20.18
CA VAL A 285 6.76 -17.75 18.97
C VAL A 285 7.92 -18.75 18.94
N ASP A 286 7.57 -20.03 18.87
CA ASP A 286 8.52 -21.13 18.77
C ASP A 286 8.49 -21.74 17.36
N TYR A 287 9.63 -21.67 16.66
CA TYR A 287 9.76 -22.19 15.31
C TYR A 287 10.17 -23.66 15.34
N LYS A 288 9.26 -24.54 14.90
CA LYS A 288 9.51 -25.99 14.84
C LYS A 288 10.38 -26.42 13.67
N ASP A 289 10.38 -25.64 12.59
CA ASP A 289 11.18 -25.88 11.40
C ASP A 289 12.27 -24.81 11.28
N ARG A 290 13.54 -25.26 11.29
CA ARG A 290 14.70 -24.37 11.28
C ARG A 290 14.87 -23.65 9.95
N ASP A 291 14.54 -24.30 8.84
CA ASP A 291 14.76 -23.74 7.51
C ASP A 291 13.69 -22.69 7.23
N ILE A 292 12.46 -22.92 7.69
CA ILE A 292 11.40 -21.90 7.71
C ILE A 292 11.77 -20.74 8.64
N LYS A 293 12.28 -20.99 9.85
CA LYS A 293 12.75 -19.93 10.75
C LYS A 293 13.77 -19.03 10.04
N LYS A 294 14.79 -19.65 9.45
CA LYS A 294 15.86 -18.95 8.76
C LYS A 294 15.33 -18.14 7.57
N ALA A 295 14.45 -18.71 6.76
CA ALA A 295 13.83 -17.99 5.64
C ALA A 295 13.00 -16.77 6.09
N ILE A 296 12.32 -16.85 7.23
CA ILE A 296 11.60 -15.71 7.81
C ILE A 296 12.58 -14.63 8.27
N GLU A 297 13.63 -15.01 9.01
CA GLU A 297 14.64 -14.08 9.53
C GLU A 297 15.42 -13.38 8.40
N ASP A 298 15.84 -14.13 7.38
CA ASP A 298 16.71 -13.65 6.29
C ASP A 298 15.94 -12.89 5.19
N SER A 299 14.62 -13.07 5.08
CA SER A 299 13.81 -12.44 4.02
C SER A 299 12.74 -11.48 4.53
N ILE A 300 11.97 -11.88 5.55
CA ILE A 300 10.76 -11.14 5.97
C ILE A 300 11.09 -10.15 7.10
N LEU A 301 11.97 -10.55 8.02
CA LEU A 301 12.40 -9.74 9.16
C LEU A 301 13.74 -9.03 8.92
N ASP A 302 14.22 -9.04 7.67
CA ASP A 302 15.39 -8.30 7.21
C ASP A 302 14.97 -6.94 6.60
N PRO A 303 15.31 -5.81 7.23
CA PRO A 303 14.96 -4.49 6.73
C PRO A 303 15.59 -4.16 5.37
N GLU A 304 16.77 -4.72 5.04
CA GLU A 304 17.41 -4.47 3.75
C GLU A 304 16.68 -5.19 2.61
N LYS A 305 16.12 -6.37 2.86
CA LYS A 305 15.27 -7.07 1.90
C LYS A 305 13.98 -6.30 1.62
N ILE A 306 13.34 -5.77 2.66
CA ILE A 306 12.15 -4.93 2.52
C ILE A 306 12.49 -3.68 1.68
N LYS A 307 13.60 -3.02 1.96
CA LYS A 307 14.06 -1.84 1.22
C LYS A 307 14.32 -2.16 -0.26
N GLN A 308 14.96 -3.28 -0.55
CA GLN A 308 15.20 -3.74 -1.92
C GLN A 308 13.88 -3.99 -2.67
N GLN A 309 12.92 -4.65 -2.04
CA GLN A 309 11.60 -4.89 -2.64
C GLN A 309 10.85 -3.58 -2.93
N GLN A 310 10.88 -2.61 -2.00
CA GLN A 310 10.27 -1.30 -2.20
C GLN A 310 10.90 -0.55 -3.38
N GLN A 311 12.23 -0.57 -3.50
CA GLN A 311 12.94 0.04 -4.63
C GLN A 311 12.59 -0.62 -5.96
N GLN A 312 12.50 -1.96 -6.00
CA GLN A 312 12.07 -2.69 -7.20
C GLN A 312 10.65 -2.33 -7.61
N GLN A 313 9.71 -2.23 -6.65
CA GLN A 313 8.33 -1.81 -6.93
C GLN A 313 8.27 -0.38 -7.46
N GLN A 314 9.03 0.55 -6.88
CA GLN A 314 9.12 1.93 -7.38
C GLN A 314 9.67 1.99 -8.81
N GLN A 315 10.73 1.21 -9.10
CA GLN A 315 11.27 1.11 -10.46
C GLN A 315 10.26 0.55 -11.46
N GLN A 316 9.52 -0.49 -11.08
CA GLN A 316 8.46 -1.05 -11.93
C GLN A 316 7.35 -0.04 -12.20
N GLN A 317 6.92 0.72 -11.19
CA GLN A 317 5.92 1.78 -11.37
C GLN A 317 6.43 2.90 -12.29
N MET A 318 7.68 3.34 -12.13
CA MET A 318 8.28 4.34 -13.03
C MET A 318 8.33 3.82 -14.48
N MET A 319 8.72 2.56 -14.69
CA MET A 319 8.74 1.94 -16.02
C MET A 319 7.35 1.84 -16.65
N GLN A 320 6.31 1.54 -15.86
CA GLN A 320 4.93 1.51 -16.35
C GLN A 320 4.41 2.90 -16.74
N GLN A 321 4.77 3.93 -15.97
CA GLN A 321 4.41 5.32 -16.26
C GLN A 321 5.17 5.86 -17.50
N SER A 322 6.44 5.51 -17.68
CA SER A 322 7.21 5.88 -18.87
C SER A 322 6.83 5.07 -20.11
N GLY A 323 6.47 3.79 -19.94
CA GLY A 323 6.08 2.88 -21.03
C GLY A 323 4.70 3.16 -21.60
N ALA A 324 3.78 3.70 -20.80
CA ALA A 324 2.48 4.20 -21.28
C ALA A 324 2.61 5.36 -22.28
N GLY A 325 3.76 6.06 -22.30
CA GLY A 325 4.08 7.11 -23.29
C GLY A 325 4.59 6.59 -24.64
N MET A 326 4.96 5.30 -24.76
CA MET A 326 5.50 4.73 -26.01
C MET A 326 4.51 3.88 -26.81
N SER A 327 3.32 3.58 -26.27
CA SER A 327 2.38 2.61 -26.89
C SER A 327 1.27 3.22 -27.78
N THR A 328 1.31 4.51 -28.11
CA THR A 328 0.32 5.14 -29.03
C THR A 328 0.85 5.40 -30.45
N GLY A 329 1.91 4.71 -30.85
CA GLY A 329 2.52 4.87 -32.18
C GLY A 329 2.62 3.56 -32.94
N GLN A 330 1.50 2.96 -33.33
CA GLN A 330 1.40 2.10 -34.51
C GLN A 330 0.07 2.34 -35.23
#